data_AF-A0A2G6HNK1-F1
#
_entry.id   AF-A0A2G6HNK1-F1
#
_cell.length_a   1.000
_cell.length_b   1.000
_cell.length_c   1.000
_cell.angle_alpha   90.00
_cell.angle_beta   90.00
_cell.angle_gamma   90.00
#
_symmetry.space_group_name_H-M   'P 1'
#
loop_
_entity.id
_entity.type
_entity.pdbx_description
1 polymer ?
#
loop_
_entity_poly.entity_id
_entity_poly.type
_entity_poly.pdbx_seq_one_letter_code
_entity_poly.pdbx_strand_id
1 'polypeptide(L)' 'MSCRGCSPQLTLEVKEVDFAAARKVLVADFLQSTGVSLDDLQGADLVFDLQAKEVICPACKARFSPTVGACPGCGLNFI' A
#
# COMPACT_ATOMS: atom_id res chain seq x y z
N MET A 1 -7.00 15.31 -16.87
CA MET A 1 -5.58 14.88 -16.97
C MET A 1 -5.19 14.28 -15.63
N SER A 2 -5.09 12.96 -15.53
CA SER A 2 -4.65 12.27 -14.31
C SER A 2 -3.27 11.67 -14.57
N CYS A 3 -2.20 12.26 -14.03
CA CYS A 3 -0.92 11.58 -13.94
C CYS A 3 -1.06 10.47 -12.89
N ARG A 4 -1.58 9.31 -13.29
CA ARG A 4 -1.32 8.05 -12.57
C ARG A 4 0.19 7.83 -12.72
N GLY A 5 0.89 7.69 -11.61
CA GLY A 5 2.34 7.89 -11.50
C GLY A 5 3.18 7.19 -12.59
N CYS A 6 4.37 7.76 -12.82
CA CYS A 6 5.42 7.17 -13.65
C CYS A 6 5.97 5.88 -13.01
N SER A 7 5.17 4.81 -12.98
CA SER A 7 5.63 3.50 -12.57
C SER A 7 6.11 2.74 -13.80
N PRO A 8 7.36 2.26 -13.83
CA PRO A 8 7.84 1.41 -14.91
C PRO A 8 7.01 0.11 -14.93
N GLN A 9 6.49 -0.25 -16.11
CA GLN A 9 5.84 -1.54 -16.32
C GLN A 9 6.88 -2.53 -16.85
N LEU A 10 6.99 -3.68 -16.19
CA LEU A 10 7.89 -4.76 -16.57
C LEU A 10 7.11 -6.06 -16.64
N THR A 11 7.30 -6.81 -17.73
CA THR A 11 6.69 -8.13 -17.94
C THR A 11 7.79 -9.18 -17.94
N LEU A 12 7.62 -10.22 -17.13
CA LEU A 12 8.49 -11.39 -17.11
C LEU A 12 7.70 -12.60 -17.63
N GLU A 13 8.17 -13.18 -18.74
CA GLU A 13 7.59 -14.40 -19.29
C GLU A 13 8.37 -15.62 -18.77
N VAL A 14 7.63 -16.60 -18.23
CA VAL A 14 8.18 -17.86 -17.73
C VAL A 14 7.37 -19.02 -18.27
N LYS A 15 7.97 -20.21 -18.34
CA LYS A 15 7.21 -21.43 -18.65
C LYS A 15 6.19 -21.66 -17.55
N GLU A 16 5.01 -22.18 -17.93
CA GLU A 16 3.92 -22.42 -17.00
C GLU A 16 4.32 -23.34 -15.84
N VAL A 17 5.12 -24.36 -16.12
CA VAL A 17 5.66 -25.31 -15.13
C VAL A 17 6.55 -24.65 -14.07
N ASP A 18 7.16 -23.51 -14.40
CA ASP A 18 8.11 -22.80 -13.54
C ASP A 18 7.45 -21.62 -12.80
N PHE A 19 6.18 -21.32 -13.08
CA PHE A 19 5.50 -20.13 -12.56
C PHE A 19 5.53 -20.05 -11.03
N ALA A 20 5.23 -21.15 -10.34
CA ALA A 20 5.25 -21.19 -8.88
C ALA A 20 6.65 -20.90 -8.30
N ALA A 21 7.70 -21.43 -8.93
CA ALA A 21 9.08 -21.21 -8.51
C ALA A 21 9.50 -19.75 -8.76
N ALA A 22 9.23 -19.22 -9.95
CA ALA A 22 9.52 -17.84 -10.31
C ALA A 22 8.81 -16.84 -9.38
N ARG A 23 7.52 -17.06 -9.10
CA ARG A 23 6.76 -16.22 -8.16
C ARG A 23 7.38 -16.22 -6.77
N LYS A 24 7.85 -17.37 -6.27
CA LYS A 24 8.48 -17.47 -4.95
C LYS A 24 9.76 -16.62 -4.86
N VAL A 25 10.58 -16.64 -5.90
CA VAL A 25 11.80 -15.83 -5.97
C VAL A 25 11.46 -14.34 -5.95
N LEU A 26 10.50 -13.90 -6.76
CA LEU A 26 10.11 -12.49 -6.83
C LEU A 26 9.54 -11.98 -5.51
N VAL A 27 8.71 -12.77 -4.82
CA VAL A 27 8.16 -12.38 -3.50
C VAL A 27 9.27 -12.28 -2.45
N ALA A 28 10.22 -13.21 -2.46
CA ALA A 28 11.34 -13.17 -1.53
C ALA A 28 12.25 -11.95 -1.78
N ASP A 29 12.57 -11.66 -3.03
CA ASP A 29 13.36 -10.50 -3.42
C ASP A 29 12.67 -9.17 -3.09
N PHE A 30 11.35 -9.08 -3.33
CA PHE A 30 10.55 -7.92 -2.95
C PHE A 30 10.63 -7.64 -1.45
N LEU A 31 10.41 -8.67 -0.62
CA LEU A 31 10.49 -8.52 0.84
C LEU A 31 11.92 -8.16 1.28
N GLN A 32 12.95 -8.78 0.69
CA GLN A 32 14.35 -8.50 1.04
C GLN A 32 14.76 -7.07 0.67
N SER A 33 14.35 -6.58 -0.50
CA SER A 33 14.75 -5.27 -1.02
C SER A 33 13.98 -4.11 -0.41
N THR A 34 12.71 -4.32 -0.05
CA THR A 34 11.83 -3.25 0.45
C THR A 34 11.59 -3.33 1.96
N GLY A 35 11.73 -4.50 2.57
CA GLY A 35 11.30 -4.77 3.95
C GLY A 35 9.77 -4.76 4.14
N VAL A 36 9.00 -4.58 3.06
CA VAL A 36 7.54 -4.51 3.07
C VAL A 36 6.99 -5.88 2.68
N SER A 37 6.12 -6.45 3.51
CA SER A 37 5.42 -7.68 3.17
C SER A 37 4.22 -7.40 2.26
N LEU A 38 3.75 -8.41 1.54
CA LEU A 38 2.52 -8.27 0.74
C LEU A 38 1.29 -7.95 1.60
N ASP A 39 1.30 -8.35 2.87
CA ASP A 39 0.22 -8.03 3.82
C ASP A 39 0.23 -6.55 4.21
N ASP A 40 1.42 -5.93 4.31
CA ASP A 40 1.56 -4.49 4.54
C ASP A 40 1.01 -3.67 3.37
N LEU A 41 1.07 -4.22 2.15
CA LEU A 41 0.50 -3.59 0.96
C LEU A 41 -1.02 -3.63 0.91
N GLN A 42 -1.70 -4.48 1.69
CA GLN A 42 -3.17 -4.49 1.73
C GLN A 42 -3.75 -3.16 2.24
N GLY A 43 -2.96 -2.36 2.94
CA GLY A 43 -3.30 -1.00 3.36
C GLY A 43 -2.84 0.11 2.40
N ALA A 44 -2.14 -0.20 1.31
CA ALA A 44 -1.57 0.81 0.40
C ALA A 44 -2.65 1.61 -0.34
N ASP A 45 -3.83 1.03 -0.54
CA ASP A 45 -5.01 1.70 -1.12
C ASP A 45 -5.84 2.48 -0.08
N LEU A 46 -5.44 2.51 1.19
CA LEU A 46 -6.07 3.37 2.21
C LEU A 46 -5.65 4.83 1.97
N VAL A 47 -6.19 5.40 0.90
CA VAL A 47 -6.07 6.83 0.59
C VAL A 47 -6.92 7.61 1.57
N PHE A 48 -6.32 8.61 2.22
CA PHE A 48 -7.03 9.51 3.12
C PHE A 48 -8.00 10.40 2.32
N ASP A 49 -9.29 10.04 2.34
CA ASP A 49 -10.33 10.82 1.68
C ASP A 49 -10.83 11.95 2.61
N LEU A 50 -10.40 13.17 2.31
CA LEU A 50 -10.80 14.39 3.01
C LEU A 50 -12.31 14.70 2.88
N GLN A 51 -13.01 14.10 1.92
CA GLN A 51 -14.44 14.29 1.70
C GLN A 51 -15.30 13.19 2.34
N ALA A 52 -14.69 12.14 2.92
CA ALA A 52 -15.41 11.11 3.62
C ALA A 52 -16.07 11.65 4.91
N LYS A 53 -17.16 11.03 5.36
CA LYS A 53 -17.77 11.41 6.66
C LYS A 53 -16.96 10.93 7.86
N GLU A 54 -16.15 9.90 7.66
CA GLU A 54 -15.34 9.24 8.69
C GLU A 54 -14.10 8.64 8.01
N VAL A 55 -12.96 8.69 8.70
CA VAL A 55 -11.72 8.06 8.28
C VAL A 55 -11.23 7.09 9.34
N ILE A 56 -10.63 5.98 8.90
CA ILE A 56 -9.98 5.00 9.75
C ILE A 56 -8.47 5.19 9.64
N CYS A 57 -7.79 5.47 10.76
CA CYS A 57 -6.35 5.60 10.79
C CYS A 57 -5.68 4.29 10.32
N PRO A 58 -4.80 4.31 9.29
CA PRO A 58 -4.13 3.09 8.84
C PRO A 58 -3.22 2.49 9.92
N ALA A 59 -2.60 3.33 10.75
CA ALA A 59 -1.63 2.95 11.78
C ALA A 59 -2.27 2.40 13.06
N CYS A 60 -3.29 3.07 13.62
CA CYS A 60 -3.88 2.69 14.91
C CYS A 60 -5.35 2.26 14.85
N LYS A 61 -5.96 2.28 13.65
CA LYS A 61 -7.36 1.92 13.39
C LYS A 61 -8.41 2.79 14.10
N ALA A 62 -8.01 3.91 14.71
CA ALA A 62 -8.94 4.90 15.27
C ALA A 62 -9.84 5.51 14.18
N ARG A 63 -11.12 5.75 14.49
CA ARG A 63 -12.10 6.37 13.59
C ARG A 63 -12.33 7.83 13.98
N PHE A 64 -12.24 8.75 13.02
CA PHE A 64 -12.37 10.19 13.28
C PHE A 64 -12.81 10.96 12.03
N SER A 65 -13.22 12.22 12.21
CA SER A 65 -13.59 13.11 11.10
C SER A 65 -12.34 13.54 10.30
N PRO A 66 -12.37 13.56 8.95
CA PRO A 66 -11.23 13.98 8.13
C PRO A 66 -10.84 15.47 8.29
N THR A 67 -11.61 16.26 9.03
CA THR A 67 -11.29 17.65 9.35
C THR A 67 -10.06 17.81 10.26
N VAL A 68 -9.56 16.72 10.85
CA VAL A 68 -8.38 16.72 11.71
C VAL A 68 -7.16 16.31 10.88
N GLY A 69 -6.20 17.24 10.70
CA GLY A 69 -4.99 17.01 9.91
C GLY A 69 -4.08 15.89 10.40
N ALA A 70 -4.23 15.48 11.66
CA ALA A 70 -3.52 14.37 12.26
C ALA A 70 -4.48 13.44 13.00
N CYS A 71 -4.11 12.16 13.07
CA CYS A 71 -4.88 11.18 13.82
C CYS A 71 -4.86 11.52 15.32
N PRO A 72 -6.01 11.69 15.99
CA PRO A 72 -6.06 12.00 17.41
C PRO A 72 -5.60 10.83 18.30
N GLY A 73 -5.55 9.61 17.78
CA GLY A 73 -5.13 8.42 18.53
C GLY A 73 -3.61 8.23 18.57
N CYS A 74 -2.92 8.42 17.44
CA CYS A 74 -1.49 8.12 17.33
C CYS A 74 -0.62 9.27 16.79
N GLY A 75 -1.21 10.41 16.44
CA GLY A 75 -0.47 11.57 15.93
C GLY A 75 0.05 11.44 14.50
N LEU A 76 -0.34 10.39 13.75
CA LEU A 76 -0.01 10.26 12.33
C LEU A 76 -0.55 11.48 11.56
N ASN A 77 0.35 12.24 10.92
CA ASN A 77 0.00 13.41 10.11
C ASN A 77 -0.38 12.97 8.69
N PHE A 78 -1.48 13.51 8.15
CA PHE A 78 -1.97 13.22 6.79
C PHE A 78 -1.78 14.37 5.80
N ILE A 79 -1.23 15.50 6.26
CA ILE A 79 -0.97 16.73 5.48
C ILE A 79 0.52 16.91 5.22
#